data_AF-A0A0M4HKG4-F1
#
_entry.id   AF-A0A0M4HKG4-F1
#
_cell.length_a   1.000
_cell.length_b   1.000
_cell.length_c   1.000
_cell.angle_alpha   90.00
_cell.angle_beta   90.00
_cell.angle_gamma   90.00
#
_symmetry.space_group_name_H-M   'P 1'
#
loop_
_entity.id
_entity.type
_entity.pdbx_description
1 polymer ?
#
loop_
_entity_poly.entity_id
_entity_poly.type
_entity_poly.pdbx_seq_one_letter_code
_entity_poly.pdbx_strand_id
1 'polypeptide(L)'
;YYESLCPDSRDLFTQELCPNWSKISEYVHLKLVPFGKASSEGSGFECQHGPKECYSNMLQSCAFSMLQPGTKQINFACCFMANPYVYSSCLRQAGLAASEVKRCMSTGEGRELQLIAEVDTKHNT
;
A
#
# COMPACT_ATOMS: atom_id res chain seq x y z
N TYR A 1 -8.92 2.77 2.77
CA TYR A 1 -8.72 1.31 2.71
C TYR A 1 -8.81 0.88 1.26
N TYR A 2 -7.89 0.06 0.77
CA TYR A 2 -7.85 -0.35 -0.64
C TYR A 2 -7.06 -1.66 -0.83
N GLU A 3 -7.13 -2.25 -2.01
CA GLU A 3 -6.39 -3.48 -2.39
C GLU A 3 -5.52 -3.19 -3.62
N SER A 4 -4.29 -3.69 -3.62
CA SER A 4 -3.31 -3.33 -4.65
C SER A 4 -3.66 -3.79 -6.07
N LEU A 5 -4.44 -4.87 -6.23
CA LEU A 5 -4.85 -5.39 -7.54
C LEU A 5 -6.33 -5.17 -7.87
N CYS A 6 -7.14 -4.69 -6.92
CA CYS A 6 -8.54 -4.35 -7.16
C CYS A 6 -8.67 -3.21 -8.17
N PRO A 7 -9.44 -3.39 -9.27
CA PRO A 7 -9.64 -2.35 -10.30
C PRO A 7 -10.15 -1.02 -9.72
N ASP A 8 -11.18 -1.04 -8.89
CA ASP A 8 -11.78 0.17 -8.31
C ASP A 8 -10.79 0.91 -7.40
N SER A 9 -9.98 0.16 -6.65
CA SER A 9 -8.89 0.74 -5.85
C SER A 9 -7.88 1.43 -6.74
N ARG A 10 -7.51 0.83 -7.87
CA ARG A 10 -6.57 1.44 -8.82
C ARG A 10 -7.16 2.71 -9.44
N ASP A 11 -8.42 2.67 -9.85
CA ASP A 11 -9.12 3.81 -10.43
C ASP A 11 -9.22 4.98 -9.45
N LEU A 12 -9.51 4.72 -8.17
CA LEU A 12 -9.46 5.74 -7.11
C LEU A 12 -8.11 6.46 -7.08
N PHE A 13 -7.00 5.74 -7.21
CA PHE A 13 -5.69 6.40 -7.26
C PHE A 13 -5.47 7.10 -8.60
N THR A 14 -5.57 6.38 -9.71
CA THR A 14 -5.11 6.88 -11.02
C THR A 14 -6.01 7.96 -11.61
N GLN A 15 -7.31 7.94 -11.30
CA GLN A 15 -8.28 8.86 -11.89
C GLN A 15 -8.67 9.99 -10.93
N GLU A 16 -8.81 9.68 -9.64
CA GLU A 16 -9.31 10.65 -8.66
C GLU A 16 -8.20 11.28 -7.83
N LEU A 17 -7.48 10.47 -7.05
CA LEU A 17 -6.56 10.98 -6.03
C LEU A 17 -5.29 11.58 -6.62
N CYS A 18 -4.59 10.87 -7.51
CA CYS A 18 -3.29 11.29 -8.01
C CYS A 18 -3.35 12.57 -8.87
N PRO A 19 -4.29 12.72 -9.82
CA PRO A 19 -4.40 13.95 -10.61
C PRO A 19 -4.83 15.17 -9.79
N ASN A 20 -5.49 14.97 -8.64
CA ASN A 20 -6.02 16.06 -7.82
C ASN A 20 -5.24 16.29 -6.52
N TRP A 21 -4.20 15.50 -6.22
CA TRP A 21 -3.48 15.58 -4.94
C TRP A 21 -2.99 17.00 -4.62
N SER A 22 -2.40 17.71 -5.59
CA SER A 22 -1.91 19.08 -5.39
C SER A 22 -3.01 20.10 -5.05
N LYS A 23 -4.27 19.81 -5.37
CA LYS A 23 -5.42 20.67 -5.06
C LYS A 23 -6.00 20.39 -3.68
N ILE A 24 -5.84 19.15 -3.18
CA ILE A 24 -6.48 18.71 -1.95
C ILE A 24 -5.50 18.52 -0.78
N SER A 25 -4.20 18.41 -1.05
CA SER A 25 -3.18 17.98 -0.07
C SER A 25 -3.08 18.88 1.17
N GLU A 26 -3.48 20.15 1.06
CA GLU A 26 -3.48 21.09 2.19
C GLU A 26 -4.73 20.95 3.08
N TYR A 27 -5.78 20.31 2.58
CA TYR A 27 -7.09 20.22 3.23
C TYR A 27 -7.38 18.84 3.84
N VAL A 28 -6.60 17.82 3.49
CA VAL A 28 -6.84 16.44 3.92
C VAL A 28 -5.59 15.81 4.53
N HIS A 29 -5.81 14.98 5.54
CA HIS A 29 -4.82 14.05 6.03
C HIS A 29 -5.28 12.63 5.74
N LEU A 30 -4.61 11.96 4.80
CA LEU A 30 -4.99 10.61 4.37
C LEU A 30 -4.12 9.56 5.05
N LYS A 31 -4.78 8.57 5.67
CA LYS A 31 -4.15 7.31 6.09
C LYS A 31 -4.36 6.27 4.99
N LEU A 32 -3.26 5.80 4.39
CA LEU A 32 -3.29 4.76 3.35
C LEU A 32 -3.15 3.38 3.99
N VAL A 33 -4.14 2.52 3.77
CA VAL A 33 -4.19 1.17 4.34
C VAL A 33 -4.41 0.15 3.22
N PRO A 34 -3.33 -0.46 2.67
CA PRO A 34 -3.41 -1.49 1.65
C PRO A 34 -3.68 -2.85 2.30
N PHE A 35 -4.95 -3.25 2.31
CA PHE A 35 -5.39 -4.51 2.90
C PHE A 35 -6.73 -4.94 2.28
N GLY A 36 -7.75 -4.08 2.44
CA GLY A 36 -9.09 -4.27 1.89
C GLY A 36 -9.75 -5.55 2.38
N LYS A 37 -10.18 -6.42 1.47
CA LYS A 37 -10.92 -7.64 1.80
C LYS A 37 -10.03 -8.86 2.09
N ALA A 38 -8.74 -8.63 2.35
CA ALA A 38 -7.86 -9.70 2.80
C ALA A 38 -8.25 -10.20 4.21
N SER A 39 -7.76 -11.38 4.59
CA SER A 39 -7.86 -11.93 5.94
C SER A 39 -6.54 -12.57 6.35
N SER A 40 -6.21 -12.55 7.65
CA SER A 40 -5.13 -13.39 8.15
C SER A 40 -5.58 -14.85 8.22
N GLU A 41 -4.74 -15.74 7.68
CA GLU A 41 -4.99 -17.18 7.63
C GLU A 41 -3.71 -17.91 8.10
N GLY A 42 -3.77 -18.48 9.30
CA GLY A 42 -2.61 -19.11 9.95
C GLY A 42 -1.42 -18.15 10.07
N SER A 43 -0.32 -18.48 9.40
CA SER A 43 0.89 -17.64 9.39
C SER A 43 0.92 -16.58 8.28
N GLY A 44 -0.02 -16.63 7.32
CA GLY A 44 -0.06 -15.77 6.14
C GLY A 44 -1.35 -14.95 6.01
N PHE A 45 -1.64 -14.54 4.78
CA PHE A 45 -2.82 -13.76 4.42
C PHE A 45 -3.46 -14.35 3.16
N GLU A 46 -4.79 -14.33 3.11
CA GLU A 46 -5.59 -14.61 1.92
C GLU A 46 -6.11 -13.29 1.35
N CYS A 47 -6.00 -13.10 0.03
CA CYS A 47 -6.41 -11.89 -0.67
C CYS A 47 -7.25 -12.27 -1.90
N GLN A 48 -8.19 -11.41 -2.28
CA GLN A 48 -9.18 -11.72 -3.33
C GLN A 48 -8.54 -11.95 -4.69
N HIS A 49 -7.45 -11.24 -4.99
CA HIS A 49 -6.71 -11.37 -6.24
C HIS A 49 -5.46 -12.24 -6.08
N GLY A 50 -5.43 -13.09 -5.04
CA GLY A 50 -4.42 -14.11 -4.80
C GLY A 50 -3.10 -13.60 -4.23
N PRO A 51 -2.05 -14.45 -4.20
CA PRO A 51 -0.82 -14.17 -3.45
C PRO A 51 -0.06 -12.93 -3.91
N LYS A 52 -0.20 -12.53 -5.18
CA LYS A 52 0.44 -11.32 -5.71
C LYS A 52 -0.13 -10.05 -5.09
N GLU A 53 -1.43 -10.03 -4.80
CA GLU A 53 -2.06 -8.92 -4.08
C GLU A 53 -1.57 -8.86 -2.64
N CYS A 54 -1.53 -9.99 -1.93
CA CYS A 54 -1.01 -10.03 -0.56
C CYS A 54 0.44 -9.54 -0.49
N TYR A 55 1.28 -9.99 -1.43
CA TYR A 55 2.66 -9.51 -1.56
C TYR A 55 2.72 -7.99 -1.78
N SER A 56 1.87 -7.49 -2.68
CA SER A 56 1.85 -6.08 -3.07
C SER A 56 1.27 -5.18 -1.97
N ASN A 57 0.27 -5.64 -1.24
CA ASN A 57 -0.28 -4.98 -0.05
C ASN A 57 0.81 -4.84 1.03
N MET A 58 1.50 -5.94 1.35
CA MET A 58 2.58 -5.94 2.32
C MET A 58 3.77 -5.07 1.88
N LEU A 59 4.14 -5.09 0.60
CA LEU A 59 5.19 -4.24 0.05
C LEU A 59 4.84 -2.75 0.23
N GLN A 60 3.60 -2.37 -0.07
CA GLN A 60 3.14 -0.99 0.14
C GLN A 60 3.16 -0.61 1.62
N SER A 61 2.68 -1.47 2.54
CA SER A 61 2.79 -1.24 3.98
C SER A 61 4.24 -1.04 4.44
N CYS A 62 5.17 -1.90 3.99
CA CYS A 62 6.58 -1.75 4.29
C CYS A 62 7.16 -0.44 3.74
N ALA A 63 6.84 -0.07 2.51
CA ALA A 63 7.28 1.21 1.95
C ALA A 63 6.72 2.40 2.74
N PHE A 64 5.45 2.37 3.15
CA PHE A 64 4.85 3.43 3.95
C PHE A 64 5.50 3.59 5.33
N SER A 65 5.93 2.49 5.96
CA SER A 65 6.66 2.55 7.24
C SER A 65 8.00 3.32 7.15
N MET A 66 8.56 3.42 5.94
CA MET A 66 9.84 4.09 5.67
C MET A 66 9.67 5.51 5.08
N LEU A 67 8.44 5.92 4.79
CA LEU A 67 8.13 7.20 4.16
C LEU A 67 7.38 8.11 5.12
N GLN A 68 7.72 9.40 5.09
CA GLN A 68 6.96 10.42 5.82
C GLN A 68 5.49 10.43 5.37
N PRO A 69 4.51 10.44 6.30
CA PRO A 69 3.10 10.55 5.96
C PRO A 69 2.78 11.75 5.05
N GLY A 70 1.72 11.63 4.24
CA GLY A 70 1.30 12.65 3.29
C GLY A 70 1.93 12.46 1.90
N THR A 71 2.44 13.53 1.29
CA THR A 71 2.80 13.55 -0.14
C THR A 71 3.81 12.48 -0.56
N LYS A 72 4.76 12.10 0.31
CA LYS A 72 5.73 11.03 -0.03
C LYS A 72 5.05 9.66 -0.18
N GLN A 73 4.17 9.31 0.75
CA GLN A 73 3.38 8.08 0.66
C GLN A 73 2.39 8.13 -0.51
N ILE A 74 1.71 9.25 -0.72
CA ILE A 74 0.78 9.42 -1.84
C ILE A 74 1.48 9.27 -3.18
N ASN A 75 2.63 9.92 -3.39
CA ASN A 75 3.38 9.79 -4.64
C ASN A 75 3.83 8.35 -4.90
N PHE A 76 4.28 7.64 -3.85
CA PHE A 76 4.63 6.23 -3.97
C PHE A 76 3.40 5.37 -4.34
N ALA A 77 2.28 5.55 -3.63
CA ALA A 77 1.04 4.83 -3.91
C ALA A 77 0.51 5.11 -5.32
N CYS A 78 0.57 6.36 -5.78
CA CYS A 78 0.21 6.75 -7.14
C CYS A 78 1.03 6.03 -8.20
N CYS A 79 2.35 5.98 -8.04
CA CYS A 79 3.22 5.23 -8.94
C CYS A 79 2.89 3.73 -8.90
N PHE A 80 2.73 3.17 -7.69
CA PHE A 80 2.50 1.75 -7.50
C PHE A 80 1.16 1.30 -8.08
N MET A 81 0.08 2.01 -7.78
CA MET A 81 -1.28 1.66 -8.19
C MET A 81 -1.51 1.83 -9.71
N ALA A 82 -0.75 2.72 -10.36
CA ALA A 82 -0.72 2.81 -11.82
C ALA A 82 -0.24 1.51 -12.47
N ASN A 83 0.83 0.89 -11.94
CA ASN A 83 1.34 -0.39 -12.43
C ASN A 83 1.96 -1.24 -11.31
N PRO A 84 1.16 -2.06 -10.60
CA PRO A 84 1.62 -2.83 -9.45
C PRO A 84 2.62 -3.95 -9.81
N TYR A 85 2.74 -4.28 -11.10
CA TYR A 85 3.69 -5.28 -11.60
C TYR A 85 5.11 -4.74 -11.77
N VAL A 86 5.28 -3.41 -11.83
CA VAL A 86 6.57 -2.74 -12.08
C VAL A 86 6.88 -1.74 -10.95
N TYR A 87 6.88 -2.22 -9.71
CA TYR A 87 7.06 -1.40 -8.52
C TYR A 87 8.51 -0.90 -8.28
N SER A 88 9.50 -1.47 -8.96
CA SER A 88 10.91 -1.15 -8.75
C SER A 88 11.27 0.30 -9.11
N SER A 89 10.61 0.87 -10.12
CA SER A 89 10.71 2.29 -10.45
C SER A 89 10.13 3.17 -9.34
N CYS A 90 9.00 2.77 -8.75
CA CYS A 90 8.35 3.50 -7.66
C CYS A 90 9.20 3.54 -6.40
N LEU A 91 9.83 2.42 -6.03
CA LEU A 91 10.80 2.37 -4.93
C LEU A 91 11.95 3.34 -5.16
N ARG A 92 12.54 3.33 -6.37
CA ARG A 92 13.63 4.24 -6.73
C ARG A 92 13.20 5.71 -6.67
N GLN A 93 12.03 6.04 -7.20
CA GLN A 93 11.48 7.42 -7.15
C GLN A 93 11.20 7.88 -5.72
N ALA A 94 10.79 6.96 -4.85
CA ALA A 94 10.60 7.22 -3.42
C ALA A 94 11.90 7.29 -2.62
N GLY A 95 13.06 6.95 -3.24
CA GLY A 95 14.36 6.92 -2.56
C GLY A 95 14.53 5.70 -1.64
N LEU A 96 13.75 4.64 -1.85
CA LEU A 96 13.78 3.42 -1.03
C LEU A 96 14.66 2.35 -1.66
N ALA A 97 15.54 1.74 -0.86
CA ALA A 97 16.29 0.58 -1.31
C ALA A 97 15.38 -0.66 -1.31
N ALA A 98 15.31 -1.35 -2.45
CA ALA A 98 14.50 -2.56 -2.58
C ALA A 98 14.91 -3.66 -1.57
N SER A 99 16.18 -3.71 -1.18
CA SER A 99 16.67 -4.61 -0.13
C SER A 99 16.07 -4.33 1.23
N GLU A 100 15.86 -3.06 1.59
CA GLU A 100 15.29 -2.68 2.88
C GLU A 100 13.79 -3.00 2.93
N VAL A 101 13.06 -2.70 1.87
CA VAL A 101 11.63 -3.05 1.77
C VAL A 101 11.46 -4.57 1.83
N LYS A 102 12.28 -5.33 1.09
CA LYS A 102 12.26 -6.80 1.17
C LYS A 102 12.61 -7.32 2.56
N ARG A 103 13.56 -6.69 3.25
CA ARG A 103 13.90 -7.04 4.64
C ARG A 103 12.66 -6.90 5.53
N CYS A 104 11.98 -5.75 5.51
CA CYS A 104 10.71 -5.55 6.24
C CYS A 104 9.69 -6.65 5.97
N MET A 105 9.50 -7.04 4.70
CA MET A 105 8.58 -8.11 4.32
C MET A 105 8.96 -9.49 4.89
N SER A 106 10.27 -9.74 5.09
CA SER A 106 10.80 -11.04 5.51
C SER A 106 11.06 -11.18 7.03
N THR A 107 11.22 -10.09 7.78
CA THR A 107 11.64 -10.11 9.20
C THR A 107 10.47 -10.08 10.20
N GLY A 108 9.24 -10.24 9.74
CA GLY A 108 8.03 -10.21 10.57
C GLY A 108 7.36 -8.84 10.68
N GLU A 109 8.12 -7.75 10.48
CA GLU A 109 7.60 -6.38 10.47
C GLU A 109 6.46 -6.20 9.44
N GLY A 110 6.65 -6.69 8.21
CA GLY A 110 5.61 -6.67 7.19
C GLY A 110 4.34 -7.43 7.58
N ARG A 111 4.47 -8.52 8.33
CA ARG A 111 3.33 -9.29 8.86
C ARG A 111 2.59 -8.50 9.93
N GLU A 112 3.31 -7.89 10.85
CA GLU A 112 2.72 -7.03 11.89
C GLU A 112 1.97 -5.85 11.28
N LEU A 113 2.56 -5.17 10.29
CA LEU A 113 1.91 -4.08 9.57
C LEU A 113 0.61 -4.52 8.89
N GLN A 114 0.56 -5.73 8.32
CA GLN A 114 -0.65 -6.25 7.67
C GLN A 114 -1.72 -6.71 8.70
N LEU A 115 -1.31 -7.22 9.87
CA LEU A 115 -2.26 -7.49 10.97
C LEU A 115 -2.88 -6.20 11.53
N ILE A 116 -2.08 -5.14 11.69
CA ILE A 116 -2.58 -3.82 12.06
C ILE A 116 -3.56 -3.31 10.99
N ALA A 117 -3.19 -3.47 9.71
CA ALA A 117 -4.06 -3.07 8.59
C ALA A 117 -5.38 -3.86 8.56
N GLU A 118 -5.37 -5.15 8.93
CA GLU A 118 -6.57 -5.96 9.09
C GLU A 118 -7.50 -5.42 10.17
N VAL A 119 -6.96 -5.18 11.36
CA VAL A 119 -7.69 -4.60 12.49
C VAL A 119 -8.26 -3.24 12.09
N ASP A 120 -7.44 -2.36 11.53
CA ASP A 120 -7.85 -1.03 11.09
C ASP A 120 -8.98 -1.09 10.07
N THR A 121 -8.88 -2.00 9.10
CA THR A 121 -9.90 -2.16 8.05
C THR A 121 -11.22 -2.64 8.65
N LYS A 122 -11.21 -3.74 9.43
CA LYS A 122 -12.42 -4.33 10.02
C LYS A 122 -13.16 -3.43 11.01
N HIS A 123 -12.47 -2.48 11.66
CA HIS A 123 -13.11 -1.54 12.60
C HIS A 123 -13.75 -0.34 11.90
N ASN A 124 -13.40 -0.05 10.65
CA ASN A 124 -13.76 1.20 9.98
C ASN A 124 -14.52 0.99 8.64
N THR A 125 -14.89 -0.24 8.31
CA THR A 125 -15.69 -0.62 7.13
C THR A 125 -16.71 -1.67 7.51
#